data_AF-A0A846D1T2-F1
#
_entry.id   AF-A0A846D1T2-F1
#
_cell.length_a   1.000
_cell.length_b   1.000
_cell.length_c   1.000
_cell.angle_alpha   90.00
_cell.angle_beta   90.00
_cell.angle_gamma   90.00
#
_symmetry.space_group_name_H-M   'P 1'
#
loop_
_entity.id
_entity.type
_entity.pdbx_description
1 polymer ?
#
loop_
_entity_poly.entity_id
_entity_poly.type
_entity_poly.pdbx_seq_one_letter_code
_entity_poly.pdbx_strand_id
1 'polypeptide(L)'
;MLDTNSVLDVLRPVQDPELQKSLVELNMIRNVKVDNGIVSFTLVLTTPACPLREFIVEDCQKAVKQLSGVEDVVVDVTAETPQQKSLPDRTGIEGVKNILAISSGKGGVGKSTVAVNVAVALAQLGAKVGLLDADIYGPNAPAMLGLADAKVMVQKGKQGDVIEPAFNHGIKLVSMGFLIDPDQPVIWRGPMLNGIIRQFLYQVEWGELDYLIVDMPPGTGDAQLTLAQAVPMAGAVIVTTPQNVALLDSRRGLKMFEQMGVPVLGIVENMSYFIPPDLPDRQYDLFGS
;
A
#
# COMPACT_ATOMS: atom_id res chain seq x y z
N MET A 1 27.64 -33.22 -10.04
CA MET A 1 26.65 -33.94 -9.20
C MET A 1 25.56 -32.94 -8.90
N LEU A 2 24.30 -33.34 -8.93
CA LEU A 2 23.21 -32.46 -8.54
C LEU A 2 23.34 -32.21 -7.03
N ASP A 3 23.72 -30.99 -6.67
CA ASP A 3 23.88 -30.55 -5.29
C ASP A 3 23.34 -29.13 -5.10
N THR A 4 23.24 -28.69 -3.84
CA THR A 4 22.69 -27.38 -3.48
C THR A 4 23.44 -26.22 -4.14
N ASN A 5 24.77 -26.32 -4.28
CA ASN A 5 25.57 -25.26 -4.89
C ASN A 5 25.29 -25.13 -6.38
N SER A 6 25.15 -26.25 -7.09
CA SER A 6 24.80 -26.26 -8.52
C SER A 6 23.44 -25.62 -8.78
N VAL A 7 22.46 -25.83 -7.89
CA VAL A 7 21.14 -25.18 -7.96
C VAL A 7 21.26 -23.67 -7.77
N LEU A 8 22.02 -23.22 -6.76
CA LEU A 8 22.25 -21.79 -6.51
C LEU A 8 22.99 -21.11 -7.67
N ASP A 9 23.98 -21.77 -8.27
CA ASP A 9 24.74 -21.23 -9.39
C ASP A 9 23.88 -21.04 -10.64
N VAL A 10 22.95 -21.96 -10.91
CA VAL A 10 21.98 -21.85 -12.02
C VAL A 10 20.90 -20.81 -11.75
N LEU A 11 20.55 -20.55 -10.49
CA LEU A 11 19.59 -19.51 -10.11
C LEU A 11 20.21 -18.11 -10.03
N ARG A 12 21.54 -17.96 -9.91
CA ARG A 12 22.22 -16.65 -9.92
C ARG A 12 21.84 -15.72 -11.08
N PRO A 13 21.78 -16.17 -12.35
CA PRO A 13 21.40 -15.28 -13.45
C PRO A 13 19.92 -14.89 -13.45
N VAL A 14 19.06 -15.55 -12.67
CA VAL A 14 17.65 -15.15 -12.52
C VAL A 14 17.59 -13.89 -11.66
N GLN A 15 17.01 -12.83 -12.21
CA GLN A 15 16.93 -11.53 -11.57
C GLN A 15 15.52 -11.22 -11.09
N ASP A 16 15.44 -10.47 -10.00
CA ASP A 16 14.22 -9.74 -9.66
C ASP A 16 13.97 -8.65 -10.72
N PRO A 17 12.83 -8.66 -11.43
CA PRO A 17 12.59 -7.73 -12.52
C PRO A 17 12.43 -6.27 -12.07
N GLU A 18 12.11 -6.02 -10.81
CA GLU A 18 11.96 -4.68 -10.26
C GLU A 18 13.31 -4.15 -9.76
N LEU A 19 14.06 -4.98 -9.04
CA LEU A 19 15.33 -4.61 -8.42
C LEU A 19 16.53 -4.76 -9.36
N GLN A 20 16.37 -5.46 -10.49
CA GLN A 20 17.42 -5.74 -11.48
C GLN A 20 18.68 -6.34 -10.84
N LYS A 21 18.47 -7.24 -9.87
CA LYS A 21 19.52 -7.91 -9.08
C LYS A 21 19.21 -9.40 -8.96
N SER A 22 20.25 -10.22 -8.79
CA SER A 22 20.10 -11.67 -8.65
C SER A 22 19.25 -12.05 -7.44
N LEU A 23 18.32 -12.98 -7.62
CA LEU A 23 17.52 -13.51 -6.51
C LEU A 23 18.38 -14.16 -5.41
N VAL A 24 19.53 -14.74 -5.80
CA VAL A 24 20.48 -15.36 -4.87
C VAL A 24 21.23 -14.29 -4.08
N GLU A 25 21.68 -13.22 -4.74
CA GLU A 25 22.35 -12.08 -4.07
C GLU A 25 21.41 -11.35 -3.11
N LEU A 26 20.13 -11.28 -3.46
CA LEU A 26 19.07 -10.71 -2.63
C LEU A 26 18.63 -11.65 -1.49
N ASN A 27 19.22 -12.85 -1.37
CA ASN A 27 18.87 -13.87 -0.38
C ASN A 27 17.37 -14.27 -0.42
N MET A 28 16.80 -14.25 -1.63
CA MET A 28 15.41 -14.62 -1.91
C MET A 28 15.24 -16.12 -2.17
N ILE A 29 16.33 -16.86 -2.40
CA ILE A 29 16.32 -18.32 -2.52
C ILE A 29 16.77 -18.95 -1.19
N ARG A 30 15.89 -19.68 -0.52
CA ARG A 30 16.15 -20.30 0.79
C ARG A 30 15.75 -21.78 0.82
N ASN A 31 16.22 -22.51 1.83
CA ASN A 31 15.84 -23.91 2.10
C ASN A 31 15.99 -24.87 0.91
N VAL A 32 17.05 -24.70 0.11
CA VAL A 32 17.29 -25.54 -1.07
C VAL A 32 17.59 -26.98 -0.64
N LYS A 33 16.82 -27.93 -1.18
CA LYS A 33 17.00 -29.38 -0.99
C LYS A 33 16.99 -30.08 -2.33
N VAL A 34 17.78 -31.14 -2.42
CA VAL A 34 17.88 -32.01 -3.59
C VAL A 34 17.65 -33.43 -3.08
N ASP A 35 16.61 -34.10 -3.56
CA ASP A 35 16.30 -35.48 -3.20
C ASP A 35 15.84 -36.27 -4.43
N ASN A 36 16.58 -37.31 -4.79
CA ASN A 36 16.25 -38.24 -5.90
C ASN A 36 15.78 -37.55 -7.19
N GLY A 37 16.46 -36.49 -7.62
CA GLY A 37 16.13 -35.74 -8.84
C GLY A 37 15.04 -34.68 -8.69
N ILE A 38 14.42 -34.57 -7.50
CA ILE A 38 13.48 -33.49 -7.17
C ILE A 38 14.26 -32.37 -6.48
N VAL A 39 14.16 -31.15 -7.02
CA VAL A 39 14.74 -29.95 -6.41
C VAL A 39 13.63 -29.13 -5.78
N SER A 40 13.73 -28.85 -4.49
CA SER A 40 12.77 -28.00 -3.77
C SER A 40 13.46 -26.82 -3.11
N PHE A 41 12.89 -25.62 -3.21
CA PHE A 41 13.38 -24.43 -2.50
C PHE A 41 12.25 -23.44 -2.22
N THR A 42 12.52 -22.53 -1.29
CA THR A 42 11.64 -21.41 -0.95
C THR A 42 12.07 -20.15 -1.70
N LEU A 43 11.17 -19.56 -2.49
CA LEU A 43 11.32 -18.24 -3.07
C LEU A 43 10.66 -17.21 -2.14
N VAL A 44 11.46 -16.34 -1.52
CA VAL A 44 11.02 -15.29 -0.61
C VAL A 44 10.95 -13.97 -1.37
N LEU A 45 9.75 -13.53 -1.70
CA LEU A 45 9.51 -12.24 -2.35
C LEU A 45 9.57 -11.09 -1.33
N THR A 46 9.84 -9.88 -1.82
CA THR A 46 9.87 -8.65 -1.02
C THR A 46 8.48 -8.17 -0.62
N THR A 47 7.42 -8.67 -1.25
CA THR A 47 6.03 -8.36 -0.88
C THR A 47 5.13 -9.50 -1.35
N PRO A 48 4.08 -9.85 -0.60
CA PRO A 48 3.09 -10.82 -1.07
C PRO A 48 2.41 -10.33 -2.35
N ALA A 49 2.34 -9.00 -2.55
CA ALA A 49 1.65 -8.38 -3.65
C ALA A 49 2.44 -8.27 -4.96
N CYS A 50 3.52 -9.03 -5.14
CA CYS A 50 4.35 -8.92 -6.35
C CYS A 50 3.58 -9.49 -7.57
N PRO A 51 3.23 -8.65 -8.57
CA PRO A 51 2.47 -9.11 -9.74
C PRO A 51 3.30 -10.03 -10.65
N LEU A 52 4.63 -9.99 -10.50
CA LEU A 52 5.57 -10.77 -11.30
C LEU A 52 5.90 -12.14 -10.68
N ARG A 53 5.23 -12.50 -9.58
CA ARG A 53 5.44 -13.78 -8.89
C ARG A 53 5.47 -14.97 -9.83
N GLU A 54 4.48 -15.08 -10.72
CA GLU A 54 4.36 -16.23 -11.64
C GLU A 54 5.53 -16.28 -12.61
N PHE A 55 5.94 -15.14 -13.17
CA PHE A 55 7.09 -15.03 -14.06
C PHE A 55 8.39 -15.44 -13.36
N ILE A 56 8.62 -14.96 -12.13
CA ILE A 56 9.83 -15.29 -11.37
C ILE A 56 9.88 -16.79 -11.06
N VAL A 57 8.75 -17.39 -10.67
CA VAL A 57 8.66 -18.84 -10.43
C VAL A 57 8.97 -19.62 -11.70
N GLU A 58 8.40 -19.21 -12.84
CA GLU A 58 8.62 -19.87 -14.11
C GLU A 58 10.09 -19.80 -14.55
N ASP A 59 10.73 -18.65 -14.38
CA ASP A 59 12.15 -18.46 -14.71
C ASP A 59 13.05 -19.29 -13.81
N CYS A 60 12.76 -19.36 -12.50
CA CYS A 60 13.48 -20.26 -11.60
C CYS A 60 13.31 -21.74 -11.99
N GLN A 61 12.09 -22.17 -12.32
CA GLN A 61 11.82 -23.54 -12.77
C GLN A 61 12.56 -23.86 -14.08
N LYS A 62 12.53 -22.95 -15.06
CA LYS A 62 13.26 -23.09 -16.33
C LYS A 62 14.75 -23.22 -16.11
N ALA A 63 15.33 -22.39 -15.24
CA ALA A 63 16.75 -22.44 -14.93
C ALA A 63 17.12 -23.80 -14.31
N VAL A 64 16.45 -24.20 -13.22
CA VAL A 64 16.78 -25.44 -12.48
C VAL A 64 16.58 -26.69 -13.34
N LYS A 65 15.58 -26.72 -14.23
CA LYS A 65 15.36 -27.84 -15.18
C LYS A 65 16.49 -28.06 -16.19
N GLN A 66 17.41 -27.11 -16.36
CA GLN A 66 18.59 -27.29 -17.22
C GLN A 66 19.68 -28.15 -16.57
N LEU A 67 19.60 -28.38 -15.26
CA LEU A 67 20.56 -29.24 -14.55
C LEU A 67 20.32 -30.72 -14.88
N SER A 68 21.40 -31.43 -15.17
CA SER A 68 21.34 -32.87 -15.43
C SER A 68 20.97 -33.64 -14.17
N GLY A 69 19.96 -34.51 -14.28
CA GLY A 69 19.43 -35.31 -13.18
C GLY A 69 18.26 -34.66 -12.41
N VAL A 70 17.76 -33.51 -12.85
CA VAL A 70 16.50 -32.93 -12.33
C VAL A 70 15.31 -33.54 -13.08
N GLU A 71 14.40 -34.16 -12.33
CA GLU A 71 13.13 -34.70 -12.82
C GLU A 71 11.97 -33.75 -12.53
N ASP A 72 11.97 -33.10 -11.36
CA ASP A 72 10.92 -32.16 -10.96
C ASP A 72 11.46 -30.99 -10.11
N VAL A 73 10.73 -29.87 -10.11
CA VAL A 73 11.09 -28.64 -9.39
C VAL A 73 9.89 -28.11 -8.62
N VAL A 74 10.02 -28.09 -7.29
CA VAL A 74 9.00 -27.58 -6.37
C VAL A 74 9.46 -26.23 -5.81
N VAL A 75 8.65 -25.19 -6.02
CA VAL A 75 8.95 -23.82 -5.56
C VAL A 75 7.90 -23.39 -4.56
N ASP A 76 8.28 -23.32 -3.29
CA ASP A 76 7.43 -22.75 -2.24
C ASP A 76 7.60 -21.23 -2.23
N VAL A 77 6.56 -20.48 -2.55
CA VAL A 77 6.64 -19.02 -2.56
C VAL A 77 6.11 -18.46 -1.24
N THR A 78 6.91 -17.63 -0.60
CA THR A 78 6.52 -16.82 0.55
C THR A 78 6.93 -15.37 0.33
N ALA A 79 6.55 -14.46 1.21
CA ALA A 79 6.97 -13.07 1.16
C ALA A 79 7.37 -12.55 2.52
N GLU A 80 8.44 -11.74 2.52
CA GLU A 80 8.92 -10.99 3.67
C GLU A 80 8.94 -9.51 3.31
N THR A 81 7.85 -8.81 3.66
CA THR A 81 7.76 -7.36 3.49
C THR A 81 8.79 -6.66 4.37
N PRO A 82 9.78 -5.92 3.80
CA PRO A 82 10.71 -5.14 4.60
C PRO A 82 9.95 -4.16 5.50
N GLN A 83 10.36 -4.08 6.76
CA GLN A 83 9.89 -3.02 7.65
C GLN A 83 10.68 -1.75 7.35
N GLN A 84 9.97 -0.63 7.21
CA GLN A 84 10.65 0.66 7.12
C GLN A 84 11.33 0.97 8.46
N LYS A 85 12.62 1.35 8.41
CA LYS A 85 13.34 1.80 9.61
C LYS A 85 12.66 3.05 10.18
N SER A 86 12.38 3.03 11.48
CA SER A 86 11.86 4.19 12.21
C SER A 86 12.76 5.40 12.00
N LEU A 87 12.19 6.53 11.55
CA LEU A 87 12.88 7.81 11.54
C LEU A 87 13.09 8.27 13.00
N PRO A 88 14.20 8.96 13.33
CA PRO A 88 14.59 9.27 14.72
C PRO A 88 13.52 9.97 15.57
N ASP A 89 12.57 10.68 14.93
CA ASP A 89 11.55 11.49 15.60
C ASP A 89 10.10 11.05 15.30
N ARG A 90 9.88 9.88 14.67
CA ARG A 90 8.53 9.40 14.35
C ARG A 90 8.29 8.00 14.87
N THR A 91 7.26 7.87 15.70
CA THR A 91 6.82 6.59 16.24
C THR A 91 6.07 5.82 15.14
N GLY A 92 6.50 4.59 14.87
CA GLY A 92 5.74 3.67 14.00
C GLY A 92 4.45 3.22 14.67
N ILE A 93 3.54 2.64 13.90
CA ILE A 93 2.35 1.98 14.43
C ILE A 93 2.70 0.51 14.68
N GLU A 94 2.37 0.01 15.87
CA GLU A 94 2.61 -1.40 16.22
C GLU A 94 1.92 -2.34 15.22
N GLY A 95 2.64 -3.37 14.77
CA GLY A 95 2.14 -4.36 13.79
C GLY A 95 2.09 -3.86 12.33
N VAL A 96 2.36 -2.59 12.04
CA VAL A 96 2.30 -2.03 10.68
C VAL A 96 3.70 -1.89 10.08
N LYS A 97 3.97 -2.62 8.99
CA LYS A 97 5.31 -2.62 8.36
C LYS A 97 5.60 -1.39 7.50
N ASN A 98 4.61 -0.94 6.71
CA ASN A 98 4.75 0.19 5.79
C ASN A 98 3.49 1.07 5.80
N ILE A 99 3.69 2.38 5.83
CA ILE A 99 2.59 3.37 5.79
C ILE A 99 2.72 4.16 4.49
N LEU A 100 1.69 4.13 3.64
CA LEU A 100 1.66 4.83 2.36
C LEU A 100 0.63 5.95 2.39
N ALA A 101 1.06 7.16 2.09
CA ALA A 101 0.15 8.31 2.00
C ALA A 101 -0.39 8.47 0.57
N ILE A 102 -1.70 8.58 0.43
CA ILE A 102 -2.37 9.00 -0.81
C ILE A 102 -2.84 10.43 -0.59
N SER A 103 -2.23 11.38 -1.31
CA SER A 103 -2.48 12.82 -1.13
C SER A 103 -2.85 13.48 -2.45
N SER A 104 -3.42 14.68 -2.38
CA SER A 104 -3.80 15.47 -3.54
C SER A 104 -3.70 16.95 -3.22
N GLY A 105 -3.31 17.78 -4.20
CA GLY A 105 -3.25 19.22 -4.02
C GLY A 105 -4.62 19.89 -3.81
N LYS A 106 -5.70 19.28 -4.31
CA LYS A 106 -7.07 19.81 -4.21
C LYS A 106 -8.09 18.70 -4.01
N GLY A 107 -9.28 19.07 -3.53
CA GLY A 107 -10.44 18.17 -3.47
C GLY A 107 -11.00 17.81 -4.86
N GLY A 108 -11.68 16.67 -4.96
CA GLY A 108 -12.40 16.26 -6.17
C GLY A 108 -11.57 15.60 -7.27
N VAL A 109 -10.26 15.39 -7.08
CA VAL A 109 -9.41 14.68 -8.07
C VAL A 109 -9.56 13.14 -8.02
N GLY A 110 -10.40 12.61 -7.14
CA GLY A 110 -10.57 11.17 -6.95
C GLY A 110 -9.52 10.51 -6.05
N LYS A 111 -8.89 11.27 -5.16
CA LYS A 111 -7.93 10.78 -4.15
C LYS A 111 -8.43 9.54 -3.39
N SER A 112 -9.62 9.62 -2.79
CA SER A 112 -10.22 8.52 -2.02
C SER A 112 -10.49 7.29 -2.89
N THR A 113 -10.94 7.50 -4.14
CA THR A 113 -11.12 6.41 -5.11
C THR A 113 -9.80 5.68 -5.37
N VAL A 114 -8.72 6.43 -5.60
CA VAL A 114 -7.38 5.85 -5.79
C VAL A 114 -6.92 5.12 -4.53
N ALA A 115 -7.09 5.72 -3.34
CA ALA A 115 -6.69 5.10 -2.08
C ALA A 115 -7.40 3.76 -1.82
N VAL A 116 -8.72 3.71 -2.01
CA VAL A 116 -9.52 2.48 -1.87
C VAL A 116 -9.08 1.43 -2.90
N ASN A 117 -8.92 1.80 -4.17
CA ASN A 117 -8.54 0.84 -5.21
C ASN A 117 -7.12 0.29 -5.00
N VAL A 118 -6.17 1.12 -4.60
CA VAL A 118 -4.80 0.66 -4.25
C VAL A 118 -4.85 -0.30 -3.06
N ALA A 119 -5.62 0.03 -2.01
CA ALA A 119 -5.77 -0.84 -0.85
C ALA A 119 -6.35 -2.21 -1.24
N VAL A 120 -7.47 -2.22 -1.98
CA VAL A 120 -8.13 -3.44 -2.46
C VAL A 120 -7.24 -4.25 -3.39
N ALA A 121 -6.52 -3.62 -4.31
CA ALA A 121 -5.59 -4.31 -5.20
C ALA A 121 -4.46 -5.01 -4.42
N LEU A 122 -3.84 -4.32 -3.45
CA LEU A 122 -2.82 -4.92 -2.59
C LEU A 122 -3.35 -6.11 -1.80
N ALA A 123 -4.58 -6.02 -1.28
CA ALA A 123 -5.22 -7.13 -0.57
C ALA A 123 -5.58 -8.31 -1.49
N GLN A 124 -6.04 -8.04 -2.71
CA GLN A 124 -6.29 -9.08 -3.72
C GLN A 124 -5.01 -9.81 -4.12
N LEU A 125 -3.88 -9.10 -4.10
CA LEU A 125 -2.56 -9.69 -4.30
C LEU A 125 -1.99 -10.35 -3.03
N GLY A 126 -2.79 -10.45 -1.95
CA GLY A 126 -2.46 -11.23 -0.75
C GLY A 126 -1.79 -10.46 0.38
N ALA A 127 -1.61 -9.14 0.26
CA ALA A 127 -1.09 -8.33 1.36
C ALA A 127 -2.13 -8.14 2.48
N LYS A 128 -1.66 -8.00 3.72
CA LYS A 128 -2.52 -7.56 4.83
C LYS A 128 -2.61 -6.04 4.82
N VAL A 129 -3.80 -5.50 4.58
CA VAL A 129 -3.98 -4.06 4.30
C VAL A 129 -4.96 -3.40 5.26
N GLY A 130 -4.56 -2.24 5.77
CA GLY A 130 -5.43 -1.28 6.44
C GLY A 130 -5.64 -0.04 5.59
N LEU A 131 -6.78 0.63 5.76
CA LEU A 131 -7.10 1.93 5.19
C LEU A 131 -7.53 2.89 6.32
N LEU A 132 -6.80 3.99 6.46
CA LEU A 132 -7.16 5.13 7.30
C LEU A 132 -7.72 6.23 6.40
N ASP A 133 -9.02 6.47 6.49
CA ASP A 133 -9.66 7.62 5.86
C ASP A 133 -9.63 8.83 6.79
N ALA A 134 -8.69 9.73 6.50
CA ALA A 134 -8.46 10.96 7.25
C ALA A 134 -9.03 12.20 6.55
N ASP A 135 -9.86 12.03 5.50
CA ASP A 135 -10.54 13.14 4.85
C ASP A 135 -11.76 13.58 5.66
N ILE A 136 -11.54 14.47 6.61
CA ILE A 136 -12.55 14.94 7.57
C ILE A 136 -13.75 15.60 6.89
N TYR A 137 -13.54 16.30 5.77
CA TYR A 137 -14.57 17.15 5.15
C TYR A 137 -15.40 16.40 4.11
N GLY A 138 -14.96 15.22 3.70
CA GLY A 138 -15.67 14.38 2.74
C GLY A 138 -15.23 12.93 2.84
N PRO A 139 -15.48 12.25 3.97
CA PRO A 139 -15.08 10.87 4.14
C PRO A 139 -15.91 9.97 3.22
N ASN A 140 -15.29 9.47 2.16
CA ASN A 140 -15.96 8.65 1.15
C ASN A 140 -15.64 7.16 1.25
N ALA A 141 -14.57 6.79 1.99
CA ALA A 141 -14.09 5.41 2.03
C ALA A 141 -15.12 4.41 2.57
N PRO A 142 -15.92 4.71 3.62
CA PRO A 142 -16.96 3.79 4.09
C PRO A 142 -17.96 3.43 2.99
N ALA A 143 -18.48 4.43 2.26
CA ALA A 143 -19.43 4.18 1.17
C ALA A 143 -18.80 3.38 0.02
N MET A 144 -17.57 3.72 -0.38
CA MET A 144 -16.84 3.02 -1.45
C MET A 144 -16.54 1.55 -1.11
N LEU A 145 -16.37 1.23 0.17
CA LEU A 145 -16.15 -0.14 0.67
C LEU A 145 -17.45 -0.85 1.09
N GLY A 146 -18.63 -0.27 0.86
CA GLY A 146 -19.91 -0.89 1.27
C GLY A 146 -20.10 -0.97 2.79
N LEU A 147 -19.49 -0.05 3.53
CA LEU A 147 -19.45 0.04 4.99
C LEU A 147 -20.14 1.31 5.51
N ALA A 148 -21.02 1.96 4.72
CA ALA A 148 -21.67 3.21 5.09
C ALA A 148 -22.46 3.11 6.41
N ASP A 149 -23.11 1.97 6.67
CA ASP A 149 -23.89 1.73 7.89
C ASP A 149 -23.08 1.09 9.02
N ALA A 150 -21.77 0.88 8.81
CA ALA A 150 -20.91 0.29 9.83
C ALA A 150 -20.72 1.27 10.99
N LYS A 151 -20.81 0.74 12.21
CA LYS A 151 -20.53 1.50 13.43
C LYS A 151 -19.16 1.14 13.96
N VAL A 152 -18.37 2.15 14.32
CA VAL A 152 -17.12 1.92 15.05
C VAL A 152 -17.46 1.35 16.43
N MET A 153 -16.95 0.16 16.70
CA MET A 153 -17.01 -0.41 18.04
C MET A 153 -15.78 0.00 18.82
N VAL A 154 -16.01 0.49 20.04
CA VAL A 154 -14.95 0.81 20.99
C VAL A 154 -14.99 -0.23 22.10
N GLN A 155 -13.88 -0.94 22.27
CA GLN A 155 -13.72 -1.95 23.32
C GLN A 155 -12.74 -1.46 24.39
N LYS A 156 -12.89 -1.94 25.62
CA LYS A 156 -11.90 -1.67 26.67
C LYS A 156 -10.68 -2.57 26.47
N GLY A 157 -9.58 -1.99 26.01
CA GLY A 157 -8.28 -2.64 25.93
C GLY A 157 -7.49 -2.56 27.24
N LYS A 158 -6.32 -3.19 27.26
CA LYS A 158 -5.43 -3.25 28.44
C LYS A 158 -4.86 -1.89 28.86
N GLN A 159 -4.77 -0.93 27.94
CA GLN A 159 -4.19 0.41 28.15
C GLN A 159 -5.19 1.55 27.92
N GLY A 160 -6.48 1.24 27.75
CA GLY A 160 -7.52 2.23 27.45
C GLY A 160 -8.49 1.72 26.38
N ASP A 161 -9.32 2.62 25.89
CA ASP A 161 -10.28 2.33 24.83
C ASP A 161 -9.55 2.04 23.50
N VAL A 162 -9.96 0.97 22.82
CA VAL A 162 -9.42 0.50 21.55
C VAL A 162 -10.55 0.47 20.52
N ILE A 163 -10.27 1.02 19.35
CA ILE A 163 -11.16 1.06 18.20
C ILE A 163 -11.01 -0.24 17.41
N GLU A 164 -12.10 -0.94 17.21
CA GLU A 164 -12.17 -2.06 16.28
C GLU A 164 -12.42 -1.52 14.86
N PRO A 165 -11.51 -1.75 13.90
CA PRO A 165 -11.70 -1.28 12.54
C PRO A 165 -12.82 -2.07 11.85
N ALA A 166 -13.62 -1.39 11.04
CA ALA A 166 -14.56 -2.05 10.15
C ALA A 166 -13.80 -2.91 9.12
N PHE A 167 -14.42 -3.95 8.57
CA PHE A 167 -13.75 -4.87 7.66
C PHE A 167 -14.63 -5.22 6.47
N ASN A 168 -14.10 -5.00 5.26
CA ASN A 168 -14.70 -5.51 4.02
C ASN A 168 -13.62 -5.60 2.92
N HIS A 169 -13.85 -6.43 1.89
CA HIS A 169 -12.93 -6.60 0.75
C HIS A 169 -11.47 -6.94 1.13
N GLY A 170 -11.24 -7.57 2.29
CA GLY A 170 -9.88 -7.84 2.78
C GLY A 170 -9.18 -6.65 3.45
N ILE A 171 -9.88 -5.53 3.63
CA ILE A 171 -9.34 -4.27 4.16
C ILE A 171 -9.91 -3.98 5.53
N LYS A 172 -9.03 -3.67 6.50
CA LYS A 172 -9.41 -3.03 7.77
C LYS A 172 -9.56 -1.53 7.54
N LEU A 173 -10.71 -0.94 7.90
CA LEU A 173 -11.03 0.47 7.69
C LEU A 173 -11.27 1.18 9.02
N VAL A 174 -10.65 2.33 9.19
CA VAL A 174 -11.12 3.37 10.11
C VAL A 174 -11.30 4.67 9.31
N SER A 175 -12.38 5.39 9.58
CA SER A 175 -12.73 6.60 8.85
C SER A 175 -13.31 7.64 9.79
N MET A 176 -13.02 8.91 9.51
CA MET A 176 -13.72 10.05 10.11
C MET A 176 -15.23 9.98 9.85
N GLY A 177 -15.66 9.37 8.74
CA GLY A 177 -17.08 9.19 8.40
C GLY A 177 -17.88 8.37 9.41
N PHE A 178 -17.22 7.55 10.25
CA PHE A 178 -17.90 6.83 11.32
C PHE A 178 -18.18 7.67 12.57
N LEU A 179 -17.48 8.81 12.73
CA LEU A 179 -17.62 9.71 13.88
C LEU A 179 -18.52 10.90 13.58
N ILE A 180 -18.91 11.09 12.32
CA ILE A 180 -19.73 12.19 11.86
C ILE A 180 -21.15 11.68 11.67
N ASP A 181 -22.09 12.27 12.40
CA ASP A 181 -23.51 12.13 12.08
C ASP A 181 -23.80 12.92 10.79
N PRO A 182 -24.31 12.30 9.71
CA PRO A 182 -24.50 12.97 8.43
C PRO A 182 -25.44 14.18 8.51
N ASP A 183 -26.32 14.23 9.52
CA ASP A 183 -27.28 15.32 9.71
C ASP A 183 -26.75 16.47 10.58
N GLN A 184 -25.53 16.36 11.13
CA GLN A 184 -24.97 17.38 12.03
C GLN A 184 -23.69 18.03 11.50
N PRO A 185 -23.64 19.37 11.38
CA PRO A 185 -22.39 20.07 11.07
C PRO A 185 -21.42 19.97 12.25
N VAL A 186 -20.36 19.18 12.10
CA VAL A 186 -19.31 19.03 13.13
C VAL A 186 -18.24 20.11 12.95
N ILE A 187 -18.06 20.95 13.97
CA ILE A 187 -16.99 21.95 14.00
C ILE A 187 -15.73 21.32 14.60
N TRP A 188 -14.83 20.91 13.73
CA TRP A 188 -13.55 20.36 14.14
C TRP A 188 -12.54 21.46 14.48
N ARG A 189 -12.10 21.52 15.75
CA ARG A 189 -10.97 22.37 16.15
C ARG A 189 -9.66 21.62 15.95
N GLY A 190 -8.60 22.31 15.53
CA GLY A 190 -7.27 21.71 15.26
C GLY A 190 -6.77 20.72 16.34
N PRO A 191 -6.82 21.07 17.65
CA PRO A 191 -6.42 20.15 18.71
C PRO A 191 -7.27 18.86 18.78
N MET A 192 -8.57 18.94 18.49
CA MET A 192 -9.44 17.77 18.46
C MET A 192 -9.10 16.85 17.29
N LEU A 193 -8.85 17.43 16.11
CA LEU A 193 -8.41 16.69 14.93
C LEU A 193 -7.12 15.94 15.19
N ASN A 194 -6.13 16.62 15.78
CA ASN A 194 -4.85 16.01 16.11
C ASN A 194 -5.02 14.86 17.11
N GLY A 195 -5.93 15.00 18.08
CA GLY A 195 -6.29 13.95 19.03
C GLY A 195 -6.87 12.71 18.33
N ILE A 196 -7.88 12.90 17.47
CA ILE A 196 -8.52 11.79 16.76
C ILE A 196 -7.58 11.11 15.77
N ILE A 197 -6.78 11.89 15.03
CA ILE A 197 -5.75 11.35 14.14
C ILE A 197 -4.80 10.44 14.93
N ARG A 198 -4.31 10.89 16.09
CA ARG A 198 -3.45 10.05 16.95
C ARG A 198 -4.19 8.81 17.46
N GLN A 199 -5.46 8.93 17.83
CA GLN A 199 -6.29 7.80 18.24
C GLN A 199 -6.44 6.78 17.10
N PHE A 200 -6.69 7.20 15.85
CA PHE A 200 -6.76 6.29 14.71
C PHE A 200 -5.42 5.62 14.37
N LEU A 201 -4.31 6.32 14.59
CA LEU A 201 -2.98 5.75 14.36
C LEU A 201 -2.59 4.74 15.44
N TYR A 202 -2.87 5.04 16.72
CA TYR A 202 -2.27 4.31 17.85
C TYR A 202 -3.25 3.53 18.75
N GLN A 203 -4.56 3.76 18.61
CA GLN A 203 -5.60 3.12 19.44
C GLN A 203 -6.59 2.31 18.59
N VAL A 204 -6.21 1.94 17.38
CA VAL A 204 -6.98 1.01 16.53
C VAL A 204 -6.31 -0.35 16.55
N GLU A 205 -7.10 -1.41 16.62
CA GLU A 205 -6.64 -2.80 16.57
C GLU A 205 -6.29 -3.22 15.12
N TRP A 206 -5.24 -2.60 14.57
CA TRP A 206 -4.74 -2.89 13.23
C TRP A 206 -4.24 -4.32 13.09
N GLY A 207 -3.69 -4.90 14.16
CA GLY A 207 -2.97 -6.18 14.12
C GLY A 207 -1.77 -6.11 13.17
N GLU A 208 -1.42 -7.24 12.56
CA GLU A 208 -0.30 -7.31 11.63
C GLU A 208 -0.72 -6.86 10.22
N LEU A 209 -0.15 -5.75 9.74
CA LEU A 209 -0.37 -5.20 8.39
C LEU A 209 0.94 -5.10 7.62
N ASP A 210 0.92 -5.50 6.34
CA ASP A 210 2.00 -5.21 5.41
C ASP A 210 1.97 -3.75 4.96
N TYR A 211 0.75 -3.21 4.75
CA TYR A 211 0.53 -1.84 4.32
C TYR A 211 -0.65 -1.18 5.08
N LEU A 212 -0.43 0.03 5.58
CA LEU A 212 -1.49 0.95 5.96
C LEU A 212 -1.56 2.07 4.93
N ILE A 213 -2.64 2.13 4.17
CA ILE A 213 -2.93 3.21 3.24
C ILE A 213 -3.61 4.34 4.01
N VAL A 214 -3.10 5.57 3.87
CA VAL A 214 -3.68 6.77 4.49
C VAL A 214 -4.27 7.64 3.38
N ASP A 215 -5.60 7.73 3.32
CA ASP A 215 -6.29 8.70 2.49
C ASP A 215 -6.22 10.07 3.18
N MET A 216 -5.27 10.89 2.74
CA MET A 216 -4.94 12.15 3.39
C MET A 216 -6.04 13.19 3.14
N PRO A 217 -6.24 14.18 4.02
CA PRO A 217 -7.05 15.35 3.67
C PRO A 217 -6.49 16.05 2.42
N PRO A 218 -7.30 16.80 1.65
CA PRO A 218 -6.79 17.53 0.48
C PRO A 218 -5.93 18.74 0.88
N GLY A 219 -4.99 19.10 0.01
CA GLY A 219 -4.19 20.33 0.10
C GLY A 219 -2.85 20.16 0.81
N THR A 220 -2.50 21.14 1.64
CA THR A 220 -1.28 21.16 2.47
C THR A 220 -1.58 21.74 3.85
N GLY A 221 -2.79 21.49 4.36
CA GLY A 221 -3.27 22.03 5.64
C GLY A 221 -2.73 21.27 6.87
N ASP A 222 -3.06 21.78 8.06
CA ASP A 222 -2.53 21.28 9.33
C ASP A 222 -2.81 19.79 9.59
N ALA A 223 -3.96 19.26 9.16
CA ALA A 223 -4.30 17.85 9.33
C ALA A 223 -3.35 16.93 8.54
N GLN A 224 -2.99 17.32 7.30
CA GLN A 224 -2.06 16.57 6.47
C GLN A 224 -0.63 16.63 7.02
N LEU A 225 -0.21 17.80 7.50
CA LEU A 225 1.09 17.98 8.16
C LEU A 225 1.17 17.13 9.43
N THR A 226 0.11 17.13 10.24
CA THR A 226 0.04 16.35 11.47
C THR A 226 0.16 14.86 11.19
N LEU A 227 -0.55 14.32 10.19
CA LEU A 227 -0.43 12.91 9.78
C LEU A 227 0.99 12.57 9.35
N ALA A 228 1.58 13.39 8.47
CA ALA A 228 2.92 13.14 7.96
C ALA A 228 4.03 13.27 9.01
N GLN A 229 3.82 14.10 10.04
CA GLN A 229 4.72 14.23 11.19
C GLN A 229 4.50 13.14 12.23
N ALA A 230 3.29 12.61 12.36
CA ALA A 230 2.95 11.65 13.41
C ALA A 230 3.58 10.27 13.18
N VAL A 231 3.77 9.84 11.93
CA VAL A 231 4.25 8.49 11.59
C VAL A 231 5.34 8.50 10.50
N PRO A 232 6.27 7.54 10.52
CA PRO A 232 7.22 7.35 9.43
C PRO A 232 6.49 6.77 8.21
N MET A 233 6.40 7.55 7.14
CA MET A 233 5.77 7.14 5.88
C MET A 233 6.80 6.50 4.95
N ALA A 234 6.46 5.34 4.38
CA ALA A 234 7.28 4.61 3.40
C ALA A 234 7.35 5.37 2.09
N GLY A 235 6.28 6.08 1.76
CA GLY A 235 6.26 7.10 0.74
C GLY A 235 4.88 7.69 0.55
N ALA A 236 4.81 8.64 -0.38
CA ALA A 236 3.58 9.33 -0.76
C ALA A 236 3.32 9.17 -2.26
N VAL A 237 2.05 9.00 -2.62
CA VAL A 237 1.55 9.07 -3.99
C VAL A 237 0.68 10.31 -4.11
N ILE A 238 0.93 11.12 -5.14
CA ILE A 238 0.19 12.36 -5.38
C ILE A 238 -0.84 12.12 -6.49
N VAL A 239 -2.12 12.31 -6.17
CA VAL A 239 -3.24 12.20 -7.11
C VAL A 239 -3.58 13.59 -7.65
N THR A 240 -3.70 13.69 -8.96
CA THR A 240 -4.06 14.92 -9.69
C THR A 240 -5.03 14.60 -10.84
N THR A 241 -5.47 15.64 -11.54
CA THR A 241 -6.16 15.56 -12.84
C THR A 241 -5.36 16.38 -13.86
N PRO A 242 -5.56 16.18 -15.19
CA PRO A 242 -4.88 16.97 -16.23
C PRO A 242 -5.10 18.49 -16.15
N GLN A 243 -6.16 18.94 -15.47
CA GLN A 243 -6.45 20.38 -15.30
C GLN A 243 -5.25 21.14 -14.71
N ASN A 244 -4.81 22.21 -15.38
CA ASN A 244 -3.68 23.04 -14.96
C ASN A 244 -3.71 23.46 -13.48
N VAL A 245 -4.88 23.83 -12.96
CA VAL A 245 -5.02 24.23 -11.55
C VAL A 245 -4.69 23.05 -10.60
N ALA A 246 -5.13 21.84 -10.94
CA ALA A 246 -4.84 20.64 -10.14
C ALA A 246 -3.33 20.33 -10.12
N LEU A 247 -2.65 20.51 -11.26
CA LEU A 247 -1.21 20.30 -11.38
C LEU A 247 -0.42 21.30 -10.52
N LEU A 248 -0.84 22.57 -10.50
CA LEU A 248 -0.21 23.61 -9.67
C LEU A 248 -0.32 23.28 -8.17
N ASP A 249 -1.48 22.82 -7.72
CA ASP A 249 -1.68 22.44 -6.32
C ASP A 249 -0.92 21.15 -5.97
N SER A 250 -0.91 20.16 -6.87
CA SER A 250 -0.17 18.90 -6.69
C SER A 250 1.33 19.14 -6.55
N ARG A 251 1.88 20.13 -7.26
CA ARG A 251 3.28 20.56 -7.10
C ARG A 251 3.58 21.08 -5.69
N ARG A 252 2.62 21.74 -5.04
CA ARG A 252 2.78 22.20 -3.63
C ARG A 252 2.75 21.02 -2.66
N GLY A 253 1.82 20.07 -2.86
CA GLY A 253 1.75 18.84 -2.08
C GLY A 253 3.03 18.01 -2.18
N LEU A 254 3.59 17.87 -3.38
CA LEU A 254 4.86 17.18 -3.60
C LEU A 254 6.00 17.84 -2.80
N LYS A 255 6.15 19.17 -2.91
CA LYS A 255 7.19 19.91 -2.16
C LYS A 255 7.06 19.78 -0.64
N MET A 256 5.84 19.69 -0.13
CA MET A 256 5.60 19.46 1.29
C MET A 256 6.20 18.11 1.74
N PHE A 257 5.97 17.03 0.99
CA PHE A 257 6.55 15.71 1.31
C PHE A 257 8.08 15.72 1.20
N GLU A 258 8.64 16.38 0.18
CA GLU A 258 10.10 16.56 0.06
C GLU A 258 10.69 17.27 1.29
N GLN A 259 10.08 18.37 1.73
CA GLN A 259 10.52 19.11 2.93
C GLN A 259 10.43 18.28 4.21
N MET A 260 9.49 17.33 4.28
CA MET A 260 9.33 16.42 5.40
C MET A 260 10.19 15.15 5.28
N GLY A 261 11.02 15.03 4.23
CA GLY A 261 11.86 13.85 3.99
C GLY A 261 11.07 12.58 3.69
N VAL A 262 9.83 12.72 3.20
CA VAL A 262 8.99 11.57 2.80
C VAL A 262 9.22 11.32 1.29
N PRO A 263 9.64 10.11 0.89
CA PRO A 263 9.82 9.77 -0.51
C PRO A 263 8.51 9.89 -1.30
N VAL A 264 8.53 10.58 -2.44
CA VAL A 264 7.40 10.60 -3.37
C VAL A 264 7.58 9.44 -4.34
N LEU A 265 6.70 8.44 -4.24
CA LEU A 265 6.77 7.21 -5.02
C LEU A 265 6.30 7.40 -6.45
N GLY A 266 5.42 8.37 -6.68
CA GLY A 266 4.89 8.67 -8.01
C GLY A 266 3.71 9.64 -7.99
N ILE A 267 3.22 9.93 -9.20
CA ILE A 267 2.06 10.76 -9.44
C ILE A 267 1.02 9.92 -10.19
N VAL A 268 -0.23 10.01 -9.77
CA VAL A 268 -1.39 9.42 -10.45
C VAL A 268 -2.19 10.55 -11.09
N GLU A 269 -2.21 10.58 -12.41
CA GLU A 269 -3.11 11.45 -13.15
C GLU A 269 -4.45 10.71 -13.38
N ASN A 270 -5.42 11.03 -12.52
CA ASN A 270 -6.77 10.48 -12.61
C ASN A 270 -7.61 11.30 -13.60
N MET A 271 -8.67 10.68 -14.13
CA MET A 271 -9.56 11.32 -15.11
C MET A 271 -8.80 11.92 -16.29
N SER A 272 -7.80 11.21 -16.81
CA SER A 272 -6.97 11.66 -17.93
C SER A 272 -7.76 11.69 -19.24
N TYR A 273 -8.44 10.58 -19.53
CA TYR A 273 -9.24 10.42 -20.73
C TYR A 273 -10.51 9.59 -20.47
N PHE A 274 -11.43 9.65 -21.42
CA PHE A 274 -12.62 8.82 -21.49
C PHE A 274 -12.53 7.87 -22.69
N ILE A 275 -12.84 6.59 -22.45
CA ILE A 275 -13.03 5.57 -23.49
C ILE A 275 -14.53 5.29 -23.59
N PRO A 276 -15.20 5.59 -24.72
CA PRO A 276 -16.61 5.27 -24.89
C PRO A 276 -16.84 3.76 -24.87
N PRO A 277 -17.85 3.25 -24.13
CA PRO A 277 -18.13 1.82 -24.08
C PRO A 277 -18.42 1.17 -25.43
N ASP A 278 -18.92 1.95 -26.39
CA ASP A 278 -19.22 1.54 -27.77
C ASP A 278 -18.01 1.64 -28.72
N LEU A 279 -16.94 2.33 -28.32
CA LEU A 279 -15.74 2.57 -29.13
C LEU A 279 -14.46 2.41 -28.28
N PRO A 280 -14.08 1.17 -27.89
CA PRO A 280 -13.00 0.91 -26.94
C PRO A 280 -11.62 1.37 -27.41
N ASP A 281 -11.43 1.49 -28.73
CA ASP A 281 -10.17 1.94 -29.34
C ASP A 281 -10.03 3.48 -29.39
N ARG A 282 -11.04 4.24 -28.95
CA ARG A 282 -11.02 5.71 -28.94
C ARG A 282 -10.81 6.27 -27.54
N GLN A 283 -9.99 7.31 -27.48
CA GLN A 283 -9.71 8.07 -26.26
C GLN A 283 -10.00 9.55 -26.48
N TYR A 284 -10.61 10.18 -25.48
CA TYR A 284 -10.97 11.59 -25.47
C TYR A 284 -10.45 12.25 -24.20
N ASP A 285 -9.63 13.29 -24.32
CA ASP A 285 -9.13 14.03 -23.15
C ASP A 285 -10.28 14.70 -22.42
N LEU A 286 -10.37 14.49 -21.11
CA LEU A 286 -11.51 14.96 -20.31
C LEU A 286 -11.48 16.47 -20.03
N PHE A 287 -10.30 17.09 -20.09
CA PHE A 287 -10.11 18.49 -19.70
C PHE A 287 -9.50 19.38 -20.78
N GLY A 288 -9.47 18.89 -22.03
CA GLY A 288 -8.85 19.57 -23.16
C GLY A 288 -7.32 19.60 -23.07
N SER A 289 -6.67 19.69 -24.22
CA SER A 289 -5.22 19.80 -24.40
C SER A 289 -4.78 21.25 -24.54
#